data_AF-A0A7C3M347-F1
#
_entry.id   AF-A0A7C3M347-F1
#
_cell.length_a   1.000
_cell.length_b   1.000
_cell.length_c   1.000
_cell.angle_alpha   90.00
_cell.angle_beta   90.00
_cell.angle_gamma   90.00
#
_symmetry.space_group_name_H-M   'P 1'
#
loop_
_entity.id
_entity.type
_entity.pdbx_description
1 polymer ?
#
loop_
_entity_poly.entity_id
_entity_poly.type
_entity_poly.pdbx_seq_one_letter_code
_entity_poly.pdbx_strand_id
1 'polypeptide(L)'
;MPDIWVYIIGGIAISILILAIAYHLISSTITFSQKQNTLSQFSDLFTDVSSVCIQELNNSIIKSYKFDFQTRVVFSTDDKTVPIKVVDLIKNENLSSGYNLCLQFKDENYLRCQKLYCNLTMPYLGVLPENEDIWIAVNKILGNGPFREYQLEIKKISYEKVNVTIR
;
A
#
# COMPACT_ATOMS: atom_id res chain seq x y z
N MET A 1 50.05 -24.94 21.74
CA MET A 1 48.96 -24.12 22.30
C MET A 1 48.39 -23.37 21.11
N PRO A 2 47.17 -23.66 20.63
CA PRO A 2 46.60 -22.90 19.52
C PRO A 2 46.61 -21.43 19.92
N ASP A 3 47.21 -20.60 19.06
CA ASP A 3 47.38 -19.18 19.31
C ASP A 3 46.02 -18.56 19.61
N ILE A 4 45.93 -17.82 20.72
CA ILE A 4 44.76 -17.06 21.19
C ILE A 4 44.04 -16.32 20.05
N TRP A 5 44.79 -15.91 19.03
CA TRP A 5 44.31 -15.33 17.78
C TRP A 5 43.23 -16.13 17.05
N VAL A 6 43.28 -17.47 17.07
CA VAL A 6 42.28 -18.32 16.41
C VAL A 6 40.91 -18.18 17.07
N TYR A 7 40.87 -18.09 18.40
CA TYR A 7 39.63 -17.89 19.15
C TYR A 7 39.06 -16.50 18.94
N ILE A 8 39.91 -15.47 18.88
CA ILE A 8 39.49 -14.09 18.64
C ILE A 8 38.88 -13.96 17.24
N ILE A 9 39.55 -14.47 16.21
CA ILE A 9 39.08 -14.42 14.82
C ILE A 9 37.78 -15.23 14.67
N GLY A 10 37.71 -16.41 15.29
CA GLY A 10 36.50 -17.24 15.30
C GLY A 10 35.31 -16.53 15.94
N GLY A 11 35.52 -15.85 17.08
CA GLY A 11 34.48 -15.06 17.74
C GLY A 11 33.93 -13.94 16.86
N ILE A 12 34.82 -13.17 16.22
CA ILE A 12 34.44 -12.07 15.32
C ILE A 12 33.62 -12.60 14.13
N ALA A 13 34.05 -13.71 13.51
CA ALA A 13 33.34 -14.31 12.39
C ALA A 13 31.91 -14.75 12.76
N ILE A 14 31.75 -15.38 13.94
CA ILE A 14 30.43 -15.81 14.44
C ILE A 14 29.54 -14.60 14.74
N SER A 15 30.08 -13.54 15.37
CA SER A 15 29.30 -12.33 15.66
C SER A 15 28.79 -11.65 14.39
N ILE A 16 29.62 -11.55 13.35
CA ILE A 16 29.21 -10.98 12.04
C ILE A 16 28.11 -11.84 11.41
N LEU A 17 28.23 -13.17 11.48
CA LEU A 17 27.24 -14.08 10.92
C LEU A 17 25.89 -13.97 11.65
N ILE A 18 25.89 -13.91 12.98
CA ILE A 18 24.68 -13.69 13.78
C ILE A 18 24.06 -12.33 13.44
N LEU A 19 24.87 -11.27 13.31
CA LEU A 19 24.39 -9.95 12.94
C LEU A 19 23.72 -9.93 11.56
N ALA A 20 24.30 -10.62 10.58
CA ALA A 20 23.72 -10.74 9.24
C ALA A 20 22.37 -11.47 9.25
N ILE A 21 22.27 -12.58 10.00
CA ILE A 21 21.00 -13.32 10.14
C ILE A 21 19.94 -12.46 10.84
N ALA A 22 20.31 -11.79 11.93
CA ALA A 22 19.41 -10.91 12.66
C ALA A 22 18.90 -9.77 11.77
N TYR A 23 19.80 -9.13 11.02
CA TYR A 23 19.44 -8.08 10.08
C TYR A 23 18.45 -8.57 9.01
N HIS A 24 18.72 -9.74 8.42
CA HIS A 24 17.85 -10.34 7.42
C HIS A 24 16.44 -10.60 7.98
N LEU A 25 16.36 -11.21 9.17
CA LEU A 25 15.09 -11.51 9.85
C LEU A 25 14.29 -10.23 10.18
N ILE A 26 14.96 -9.20 10.68
CA ILE A 26 14.34 -7.91 10.98
C ILE A 26 13.80 -7.28 9.70
N SER A 27 14.61 -7.22 8.64
CA SER A 27 14.21 -6.65 7.36
C SER A 27 13.01 -7.38 6.76
N SER A 28 13.01 -8.72 6.75
CA SER A 28 11.87 -9.49 6.24
C SER A 28 10.60 -9.26 7.06
N THR A 29 10.73 -9.17 8.38
CA THR A 29 9.59 -8.94 9.29
C THR A 29 8.95 -7.57 9.05
N ILE A 30 9.77 -6.53 8.83
CA ILE A 30 9.27 -5.18 8.52
C ILE A 30 8.46 -5.19 7.22
N THR A 31 9.00 -5.78 6.15
CA THR A 31 8.30 -5.83 4.85
C THR A 31 6.99 -6.61 4.93
N PHE A 32 6.98 -7.73 5.67
CA PHE A 32 5.78 -8.50 5.91
C PHE A 32 4.73 -7.71 6.70
N SER A 33 5.15 -7.02 7.77
CA SER A 33 4.25 -6.18 8.58
C SER A 33 3.63 -5.05 7.76
N GLN A 34 4.40 -4.39 6.89
CA GLN A 34 3.90 -3.35 5.98
C GLN A 34 2.85 -3.90 5.01
N LYS A 35 3.11 -5.06 4.39
CA LYS A 35 2.12 -5.70 3.52
C LYS A 35 0.83 -6.02 4.28
N GLN A 36 0.93 -6.54 5.50
CA GLN A 36 -0.24 -6.87 6.31
C GLN A 36 -1.04 -5.61 6.69
N ASN A 37 -0.36 -4.52 7.06
CA ASN A 37 -1.01 -3.24 7.34
C ASN A 37 -1.73 -2.70 6.11
N THR A 38 -1.06 -2.71 4.95
CA THR A 38 -1.67 -2.30 3.67
C THR A 38 -2.88 -3.15 3.32
N LEU A 39 -2.82 -4.47 3.52
CA LEU A 39 -3.97 -5.36 3.30
C LEU A 39 -5.14 -5.05 4.24
N SER A 40 -4.86 -4.71 5.51
CA SER A 40 -5.89 -4.26 6.45
C SER A 40 -6.54 -2.97 5.97
N GLN A 41 -5.74 -1.97 5.59
CA GLN A 41 -6.21 -0.67 5.08
C GLN A 41 -7.02 -0.83 3.80
N PHE A 42 -6.62 -1.75 2.92
CA PHE A 42 -7.37 -2.10 1.72
C PHE A 42 -8.70 -2.78 2.05
N SER A 43 -8.72 -3.68 3.03
CA SER A 43 -9.95 -4.32 3.51
C SER A 43 -10.92 -3.31 4.15
N ASP A 44 -10.38 -2.35 4.90
CA ASP A 44 -11.15 -1.27 5.51
C ASP A 44 -11.77 -0.38 4.41
N LEU A 45 -10.97 0.01 3.41
CA LEU A 45 -11.44 0.77 2.25
C LEU A 45 -12.54 0.03 1.49
N PHE A 46 -12.35 -1.26 1.23
CA PHE A 46 -13.37 -2.10 0.59
C PHE A 46 -14.66 -2.14 1.39
N THR A 47 -14.57 -2.30 2.71
CA THR A 47 -15.71 -2.36 3.62
C THR A 47 -16.46 -1.03 3.66
N ASP A 48 -15.72 0.08 3.75
CA ASP A 48 -16.31 1.42 3.75
C ASP A 48 -16.97 1.77 2.42
N VAL A 49 -16.33 1.45 1.28
CA VAL A 49 -16.96 1.61 -0.05
C VAL A 49 -18.20 0.73 -0.17
N SER A 50 -18.13 -0.54 0.26
CA SER A 50 -19.27 -1.46 0.21
C SER A 50 -20.43 -0.98 1.10
N SER A 51 -20.11 -0.43 2.27
CA SER A 51 -21.08 0.18 3.18
C SER A 51 -21.75 1.40 2.52
N VAL A 52 -20.97 2.28 1.88
CA VAL A 52 -21.52 3.43 1.14
C VAL A 52 -22.33 2.97 -0.08
N CYS A 53 -21.97 1.87 -0.76
CA CYS A 53 -22.78 1.31 -1.85
C CYS A 53 -24.21 0.99 -1.40
N ILE A 54 -24.42 0.47 -0.19
CA ILE A 54 -25.75 0.04 0.30
C ILE A 54 -26.55 1.15 1.01
N GLN A 55 -25.90 2.25 1.37
CA GLN A 55 -26.54 3.38 2.06
C GLN A 55 -27.43 4.23 1.15
N GLU A 56 -28.14 5.20 1.74
CA GLU A 56 -28.95 6.15 0.99
C GLU A 56 -28.12 7.13 0.15
N LEU A 57 -28.77 7.73 -0.86
CA LEU A 57 -28.15 8.74 -1.71
C LEU A 57 -27.63 9.92 -0.88
N ASN A 58 -26.55 10.54 -1.35
CA ASN A 58 -25.86 11.65 -0.67
C ASN A 58 -25.18 11.32 0.66
N ASN A 59 -25.18 10.06 1.12
CA ASN A 59 -24.33 9.72 2.24
C ASN A 59 -22.85 9.76 1.84
N SER A 60 -22.01 10.23 2.76
CA SER A 60 -20.57 10.34 2.55
C SER A 60 -19.80 9.98 3.82
N ILE A 61 -18.65 9.35 3.64
CA ILE A 61 -17.71 9.02 4.71
C ILE A 61 -16.37 9.63 4.35
N ILE A 62 -15.72 10.28 5.32
CA ILE A 62 -14.39 10.84 5.15
C ILE A 62 -13.45 10.10 6.10
N LYS A 63 -12.45 9.41 5.54
CA LYS A 63 -11.47 8.64 6.32
C LYS A 63 -10.09 8.73 5.70
N SER A 64 -9.08 8.60 6.56
CA SER A 64 -7.68 8.54 6.14
C SER A 64 -7.23 7.10 5.99
N TYR A 65 -6.55 6.81 4.88
CA TYR A 65 -5.97 5.50 4.60
C TYR A 65 -4.47 5.63 4.41
N LYS A 66 -3.72 4.69 4.98
CA LYS A 66 -2.26 4.67 4.90
C LYS A 66 -1.82 3.51 4.03
N PHE A 67 -1.14 3.82 2.94
CA PHE A 67 -0.54 2.81 2.07
C PHE A 67 0.98 2.84 2.23
N ASP A 68 1.57 1.68 2.53
CA ASP A 68 3.02 1.55 2.67
C ASP A 68 3.71 1.56 1.31
N PHE A 69 5.01 1.86 1.29
CA PHE A 69 5.83 1.97 0.08
C PHE A 69 5.80 0.74 -0.83
N GLN A 70 5.53 -0.44 -0.28
CA GLN A 70 5.38 -1.65 -1.07
C GLN A 70 4.14 -1.62 -1.97
N THR A 71 3.18 -0.74 -1.70
CA THR A 71 1.97 -0.55 -2.51
C THR A 71 2.34 0.07 -3.84
N ARG A 72 2.09 -0.66 -4.93
CA ARG A 72 2.26 -0.14 -6.29
C ARG A 72 1.06 0.69 -6.70
N VAL A 73 -0.15 0.15 -6.58
CA VAL A 73 -1.39 0.83 -6.98
C VAL A 73 -2.62 0.26 -6.27
N VAL A 74 -3.58 1.13 -5.98
CA VAL A 74 -4.97 0.81 -5.62
C VAL A 74 -5.88 1.55 -6.58
N PHE A 75 -6.80 0.85 -7.22
CA PHE A 75 -7.67 1.42 -8.25
C PHE A 75 -8.91 0.57 -8.46
N SER A 76 -9.89 1.13 -9.19
CA SER A 76 -11.09 0.41 -9.60
C SER A 76 -11.05 0.02 -11.07
N THR A 77 -11.48 -1.19 -11.39
CA THR A 77 -11.52 -1.68 -12.77
C THR A 77 -12.46 -2.86 -12.93
N ASP A 78 -12.98 -3.04 -14.15
CA ASP A 78 -13.68 -4.27 -14.55
C ASP A 78 -12.72 -5.34 -15.09
N ASP A 79 -11.54 -4.92 -15.53
CA ASP A 79 -10.52 -5.78 -16.12
C ASP A 79 -9.56 -6.31 -15.05
N LYS A 80 -9.04 -7.52 -15.25
CA LYS A 80 -8.00 -8.09 -14.38
C LYS A 80 -6.58 -7.76 -14.84
N THR A 81 -6.41 -6.64 -15.55
CA THR A 81 -5.13 -6.24 -16.15
C THR A 81 -4.47 -5.12 -15.37
N VAL A 82 -3.17 -5.25 -15.17
CA VAL A 82 -2.36 -4.22 -14.51
C VAL A 82 -2.22 -3.00 -15.43
N PRO A 83 -2.52 -1.78 -14.96
CA PRO A 83 -2.36 -0.58 -15.76
C PRO A 83 -0.89 -0.34 -16.13
N ILE A 84 -0.66 -0.06 -17.41
CA ILE A 84 0.65 0.33 -17.94
C ILE A 84 0.83 1.82 -17.60
N LYS A 85 1.93 2.20 -16.93
CA LYS A 85 2.23 3.56 -16.41
C LYS A 85 1.49 4.03 -15.15
N VAL A 86 1.42 3.14 -14.15
CA VAL A 86 0.89 3.45 -12.79
C VAL A 86 1.36 4.79 -12.22
N VAL A 87 2.64 5.13 -12.35
CA VAL A 87 3.22 6.37 -11.78
C VAL A 87 2.54 7.61 -12.34
N ASP A 88 2.41 7.71 -13.67
CA ASP A 88 1.76 8.85 -14.33
C ASP A 88 0.28 8.93 -13.94
N LEU A 89 -0.39 7.79 -13.79
CA LEU A 89 -1.79 7.73 -13.41
C LEU A 89 -2.02 8.25 -11.99
N ILE A 90 -1.14 7.90 -11.04
CA ILE A 90 -1.20 8.39 -9.66
C ILE A 90 -0.87 9.89 -9.62
N LYS A 91 0.17 10.32 -10.33
CA LYS A 91 0.64 11.72 -10.32
C LYS A 91 -0.38 12.69 -10.91
N ASN A 92 -1.08 12.28 -11.97
CA ASN A 92 -2.12 13.09 -12.60
C ASN A 92 -3.50 12.88 -11.97
N GLU A 93 -3.60 12.10 -10.89
CA GLU A 93 -4.86 11.76 -10.21
C GLU A 93 -5.93 11.24 -11.18
N ASN A 94 -5.51 10.47 -12.18
CA ASN A 94 -6.41 9.95 -13.19
C ASN A 94 -7.48 9.09 -12.52
N LEU A 95 -8.71 9.18 -13.02
CA LEU A 95 -9.82 8.41 -12.49
C LEU A 95 -9.82 7.00 -13.10
N SER A 96 -10.17 6.05 -12.27
CA SER A 96 -10.40 4.64 -12.58
C SER A 96 -11.84 4.29 -12.20
N SER A 97 -12.48 3.39 -12.94
CA SER A 97 -13.86 2.99 -12.68
C SER A 97 -14.10 1.51 -12.97
N GLY A 98 -14.95 0.89 -12.15
CA GLY A 98 -15.39 -0.48 -12.33
C GLY A 98 -16.10 -1.06 -11.11
N TYR A 99 -16.43 -2.34 -11.19
CA TYR A 99 -17.08 -3.12 -10.15
C TYR A 99 -16.08 -3.92 -9.30
N ASN A 100 -14.77 -3.82 -9.56
CA ASN A 100 -13.76 -4.38 -8.69
C ASN A 100 -12.88 -3.29 -8.12
N LEU A 101 -12.53 -3.42 -6.84
CA LEU A 101 -11.47 -2.66 -6.20
C LEU A 101 -10.23 -3.56 -6.15
N CYS A 102 -9.13 -3.09 -6.71
CA CYS A 102 -7.91 -3.87 -6.90
C CYS A 102 -6.71 -3.21 -6.25
N LEU A 103 -5.81 -4.03 -5.71
CA LEU A 103 -4.52 -3.68 -5.13
C LEU A 103 -3.41 -4.49 -5.82
N GLN A 104 -2.24 -3.86 -5.99
CA GLN A 104 -1.01 -4.52 -6.38
C GLN A 104 0.17 -4.05 -5.54
N PHE A 105 1.03 -4.97 -5.13
CA PHE A 105 2.33 -4.66 -4.52
C PHE A 105 3.45 -4.57 -5.58
N LYS A 106 4.52 -3.82 -5.28
CA LYS A 106 5.65 -3.58 -6.21
C LYS A 106 6.40 -4.85 -6.58
N ASP A 107 6.43 -5.83 -5.69
CA ASP A 107 7.09 -7.13 -5.87
C ASP A 107 6.15 -8.23 -6.42
N GLU A 108 4.89 -7.89 -6.73
CA GLU A 108 3.89 -8.83 -7.24
C GLU A 108 3.49 -8.50 -8.69
N ASN A 109 3.38 -9.54 -9.52
CA ASN A 109 2.92 -9.44 -10.92
C ASN A 109 1.42 -9.74 -11.09
N TYR A 110 0.69 -9.98 -9.99
CA TYR A 110 -0.73 -10.30 -10.00
C TYR A 110 -1.53 -9.23 -9.25
N LEU A 111 -2.82 -9.14 -9.58
CA LEU A 111 -3.76 -8.21 -8.94
C LEU A 111 -4.58 -8.91 -7.87
N ARG A 112 -4.76 -8.23 -6.73
CA ARG A 112 -5.64 -8.65 -5.64
C ARG A 112 -6.91 -7.82 -5.72
N CYS A 113 -7.98 -8.40 -6.26
CA CYS A 113 -9.24 -7.69 -6.50
C CYS A 113 -10.37 -8.23 -5.62
N GLN A 114 -11.20 -7.32 -5.12
CA GLN A 114 -12.46 -7.62 -4.44
C GLN A 114 -13.62 -7.02 -5.22
N LYS A 115 -14.68 -7.78 -5.43
CA LYS A 115 -15.86 -7.36 -6.19
C LYS A 115 -16.80 -6.55 -5.32
N LEU A 116 -17.25 -5.41 -5.84
CA LEU A 116 -18.21 -4.50 -5.24
C LEU A 116 -19.61 -4.72 -5.81
N TYR A 117 -20.62 -4.32 -5.03
CA TYR A 117 -22.03 -4.32 -5.46
C TYR A 117 -22.42 -3.11 -6.32
N CYS A 118 -21.59 -2.07 -6.32
CA CYS A 118 -21.81 -0.85 -7.07
C CYS A 118 -20.59 -0.51 -7.92
N ASN A 119 -20.78 0.31 -8.95
CA ASN A 119 -19.69 0.84 -9.74
C ASN A 119 -18.97 1.93 -8.92
N LEU A 120 -17.68 1.71 -8.71
CA LEU A 120 -16.79 2.63 -8.01
C LEU A 120 -16.05 3.47 -9.04
N THR A 121 -16.00 4.79 -8.82
CA THR A 121 -15.05 5.69 -9.48
C THR A 121 -14.07 6.22 -8.44
N MET A 122 -12.77 6.09 -8.69
CA MET A 122 -11.74 6.55 -7.75
C MET A 122 -10.45 6.93 -8.48
N PRO A 123 -9.65 7.88 -7.95
CA PRO A 123 -8.31 8.12 -8.47
C PRO A 123 -7.40 6.93 -8.23
N TYR A 124 -6.37 6.78 -9.06
CA TYR A 124 -5.29 5.83 -8.78
C TYR A 124 -4.53 6.25 -7.51
N LEU A 125 -4.51 5.38 -6.50
CA LEU A 125 -3.77 5.59 -5.26
C LEU A 125 -2.51 4.75 -5.27
N GLY A 126 -1.43 5.20 -4.63
CA GLY A 126 -0.22 4.41 -4.48
C GLY A 126 0.97 5.24 -4.05
N VAL A 127 2.03 4.55 -3.65
CA VAL A 127 3.21 5.24 -3.11
C VAL A 127 4.24 5.44 -4.22
N LEU A 128 4.40 6.71 -4.60
CA LEU A 128 5.41 7.14 -5.57
C LEU A 128 6.84 6.81 -5.05
N PRO A 129 7.82 6.66 -5.94
CA PRO A 129 9.20 6.46 -5.52
C PRO A 129 9.76 7.68 -4.78
N GLU A 130 10.73 7.47 -3.88
CA GLU A 130 11.26 8.50 -2.93
C GLU A 130 11.78 9.78 -3.63
N ASN A 131 12.22 9.67 -4.88
CA ASN A 131 12.70 10.78 -5.69
C ASN A 131 11.58 11.71 -6.18
N GLU A 132 10.32 11.28 -6.10
CA GLU A 132 9.15 12.05 -6.58
C GLU A 132 8.26 12.58 -5.45
N ASP A 133 8.47 12.14 -4.20
CA ASP A 133 7.67 12.58 -3.05
C ASP A 133 8.53 12.78 -1.79
N ILE A 134 8.78 14.06 -1.47
CA ILE A 134 9.63 14.50 -0.35
C ILE A 134 9.09 14.00 1.00
N TRP A 135 7.76 13.81 1.13
CA TRP A 135 7.15 13.34 2.37
C TRP A 135 7.55 11.91 2.73
N ILE A 136 7.85 11.08 1.72
CA ILE A 136 8.32 9.72 1.91
C ILE A 136 9.74 9.72 2.53
N ALA A 137 10.59 10.65 2.08
CA ALA A 137 11.93 10.84 2.64
C ALA A 137 11.89 11.34 4.09
N VAL A 138 10.96 12.26 4.42
CA VAL A 138 10.77 12.75 5.79
C VAL A 138 10.33 11.62 6.73
N ASN A 139 9.39 10.77 6.31
CA ASN A 139 8.92 9.64 7.12
C ASN A 139 10.05 8.65 7.43
N LYS A 140 10.92 8.38 6.44
CA LYS A 140 12.10 7.53 6.58
C LYS A 140 13.11 8.08 7.60
N ILE A 141 13.31 9.40 7.64
CA ILE A 141 14.21 10.07 8.59
C ILE A 141 13.67 9.98 10.02
N LEU A 142 12.35 10.04 10.19
CA LEU A 142 11.68 9.94 11.50
C LEU A 142 11.60 8.50 12.04
N GLY A 143 12.19 7.51 11.35
CA GLY A 143 12.17 6.11 11.75
C GLY A 143 10.85 5.39 11.46
N ASN A 144 9.89 6.06 10.82
CA ASN A 144 8.69 5.42 10.29
C ASN A 144 8.99 4.80 8.93
N GLY A 145 8.36 3.67 8.63
CA GLY A 145 8.41 3.11 7.27
C GLY A 145 7.90 4.14 6.25
N PRO A 146 8.42 4.15 5.02
CA PRO A 146 7.88 5.03 3.98
C PRO A 146 6.41 4.67 3.69
N PHE A 147 5.48 5.59 3.97
CA PHE A 147 4.06 5.46 3.67
C PHE A 147 3.50 6.75 3.09
N ARG A 148 2.38 6.65 2.37
CA ARG A 148 1.57 7.79 1.93
C ARG A 148 0.18 7.69 2.55
N GLU A 149 -0.26 8.78 3.17
CA GLU A 149 -1.59 8.91 3.73
C GLU A 149 -2.50 9.67 2.76
N TYR A 150 -3.70 9.14 2.53
CA TYR A 150 -4.73 9.75 1.69
C TYR A 150 -5.97 9.99 2.53
N GLN A 151 -6.45 11.24 2.57
CA GLN A 151 -7.76 11.54 3.09
C GLN A 151 -8.78 11.38 1.96
N LEU A 152 -9.60 10.34 2.04
CA LEU A 152 -10.58 9.99 1.02
C LEU A 152 -11.98 10.36 1.48
N GLU A 153 -12.73 11.05 0.62
CA GLU A 153 -14.17 11.19 0.72
C GLU A 153 -14.83 10.13 -0.18
N ILE A 154 -15.63 9.25 0.42
CA ILE A 154 -16.36 8.19 -0.25
C ILE A 154 -17.83 8.60 -0.25
N LYS A 155 -18.40 8.89 -1.41
CA LYS A 155 -19.76 9.42 -1.55
C LYS A 155 -20.61 8.63 -2.52
N LYS A 156 -21.84 8.31 -2.13
CA LYS A 156 -22.83 7.72 -3.04
C LYS A 156 -23.45 8.79 -3.94
N ILE A 157 -23.20 8.69 -5.25
CA ILE A 157 -23.75 9.63 -6.25
C ILE A 157 -25.06 9.09 -6.82
N SER A 158 -25.18 7.78 -7.00
CA SER A 158 -26.38 7.13 -7.55
C SER A 158 -26.62 5.76 -6.91
N TYR A 159 -27.76 5.13 -7.20
CA TYR A 159 -28.14 3.83 -6.63
C TYR A 159 -27.05 2.77 -6.81
N GLU A 160 -26.38 2.76 -7.96
CA GLU A 160 -25.33 1.82 -8.30
C GLU A 160 -23.96 2.50 -8.52
N LYS A 161 -23.76 3.74 -8.04
CA LYS A 161 -22.50 4.48 -8.25
C LYS A 161 -21.98 5.16 -7.00
N VAL A 162 -20.73 4.86 -6.66
CA VAL A 162 -19.95 5.51 -5.60
C VAL A 162 -18.74 6.19 -6.21
N ASN A 163 -18.43 7.38 -5.72
CA ASN A 163 -17.26 8.13 -6.12
C ASN A 163 -16.37 8.39 -4.91
N VAL A 164 -15.06 8.26 -5.14
CA VAL A 164 -14.03 8.48 -4.14
C VAL A 164 -13.15 9.62 -4.62
N THR A 165 -12.96 10.62 -3.78
CA THR A 165 -12.13 11.80 -4.09
C THR A 165 -11.09 12.01 -2.99
N ILE A 166 -9.89 12.45 -3.38
CA ILE A 166 -8.85 12.89 -2.44
C ILE A 166 -9.25 14.30 -1.96
N ARG A 167 -9.12 14.54 -0.66
CA ARG A 167 -9.40 15.83 -0.01
C ARG A 167 -8.12 16.56 0.39
#